data_AF-A0A519L8J7-F1
#
_entry.id   AF-A0A519L8J7-F1
#
_cell.length_a   1.000
_cell.length_b   1.000
_cell.length_c   1.000
_cell.angle_alpha   90.00
_cell.angle_beta   90.00
_cell.angle_gamma   90.00
#
_symmetry.space_group_name_H-M   'P 1'
#
loop_
_entity.id
_entity.type
_entity.pdbx_description
1 polymer ?
#
loop_
_entity_poly.entity_id
_entity_poly.type
_entity_poly.pdbx_seq_one_letter_code
_entity_poly.pdbx_strand_id
1 'polypeptide(L)'
;MSFRLKHCVIARRGSGHGGDRSPGRRFRRAYVTQSIPGLNPAPTRHAGLIAWVEQIAALTKPARVHWCDGSEAEKAIIVADLIDKGTLKALDPVKRPGSYYAASDPRDVARVESRTFICSANEIDAGPTNNWADPVAMRTRMNGLFDGCMAGRTMYVVPFSMGPLGSKISALGVEITDSGYVAVSMGIMTRVGQPALDVLGDDGVFVPAVHTL
;
A
#
# COMPACT_ATOMS: atom_id res chain seq x y z
N MET A 1 20.24 -11.41 -5.47
CA MET A 1 19.22 -11.59 -4.41
C MET A 1 17.86 -11.22 -4.98
N SER A 2 17.02 -12.21 -5.29
CA SER A 2 15.72 -12.00 -5.95
C SER A 2 14.65 -11.81 -4.88
N PHE A 3 14.14 -10.58 -4.74
CA PHE A 3 12.95 -10.29 -3.95
C PHE A 3 11.72 -10.67 -4.79
N ARG A 4 11.11 -11.83 -4.50
CA ARG A 4 9.82 -12.23 -5.07
C ARG A 4 8.70 -11.85 -4.12
N LEU A 5 8.03 -10.72 -4.38
CA LEU A 5 6.68 -10.49 -3.89
C LEU A 5 5.73 -11.43 -4.65
N LYS A 6 5.33 -12.54 -4.04
CA LYS A 6 4.29 -13.43 -4.58
C LYS A 6 2.94 -12.95 -4.04
N HIS A 7 2.05 -12.55 -4.95
CA HIS A 7 0.78 -11.93 -4.63
C HIS A 7 -0.42 -12.83 -4.93
N CYS A 8 -1.56 -12.43 -4.38
CA CYS A 8 -2.81 -13.15 -4.45
C CYS A 8 -3.89 -12.17 -4.96
N VAL A 9 -4.30 -12.33 -6.21
CA VAL A 9 -5.35 -11.53 -6.90
C VAL A 9 -6.73 -12.11 -6.58
N ILE A 10 -7.73 -11.26 -6.32
CA ILE A 10 -9.15 -11.64 -6.19
C ILE A 10 -9.95 -10.88 -7.25
N ALA A 11 -10.71 -11.60 -8.07
CA ALA A 11 -11.79 -11.05 -8.85
C ALA A 11 -12.99 -12.01 -8.80
N ARG A 12 -14.18 -11.52 -8.41
CA ARG A 12 -15.47 -12.11 -8.81
C ARG A 12 -16.60 -11.09 -8.89
N ARG A 13 -17.40 -11.26 -9.94
CA ARG A 13 -18.66 -10.59 -10.30
C ARG A 13 -19.81 -11.04 -9.38
N GLY A 14 -20.77 -10.15 -9.14
CA GLY A 14 -22.03 -10.45 -8.46
C GLY A 14 -23.23 -9.85 -9.20
N SER A 15 -24.21 -10.70 -9.49
CA SER A 15 -25.51 -10.44 -10.11
C SER A 15 -26.63 -10.54 -9.06
N GLY A 16 -27.70 -9.74 -9.17
CA GLY A 16 -29.03 -10.15 -8.67
C GLY A 16 -29.87 -9.11 -7.90
N HIS A 17 -30.84 -8.55 -8.62
CA HIS A 17 -32.26 -8.31 -8.28
C HIS A 17 -32.66 -7.46 -7.07
N GLY A 18 -33.34 -6.35 -7.38
CA GLY A 18 -34.09 -5.51 -6.45
C GLY A 18 -35.58 -5.88 -6.33
N GLY A 19 -36.20 -5.36 -5.29
CA GLY A 19 -37.63 -5.39 -5.02
C GLY A 19 -38.00 -4.28 -4.03
N ASP A 20 -38.77 -3.33 -4.54
CA ASP A 20 -39.25 -2.06 -3.97
C ASP A 20 -40.30 -2.22 -2.85
N ARG A 21 -40.34 -1.25 -1.90
CA ARG A 21 -41.57 -0.57 -1.42
C ARG A 21 -41.26 0.60 -0.46
N SER A 22 -41.87 1.75 -0.75
CA SER A 22 -41.69 3.12 -0.21
C SER A 22 -42.48 3.43 1.10
N PRO A 23 -42.63 4.70 1.57
CA PRO A 23 -41.65 5.51 2.28
C PRO A 23 -42.17 6.04 3.65
N GLY A 24 -41.35 5.99 4.69
CA GLY A 24 -41.62 6.65 5.98
C GLY A 24 -40.65 7.81 6.21
N ARG A 25 -41.17 9.04 6.37
CA ARG A 25 -40.40 10.24 6.73
C ARG A 25 -39.57 9.99 8.00
N ARG A 26 -38.28 9.71 7.82
CA ARG A 26 -37.28 9.76 8.90
C ARG A 26 -36.41 10.98 8.67
N PHE A 27 -36.21 11.75 9.73
CA PHE A 27 -35.18 12.78 9.82
C PHE A 27 -33.86 12.19 9.30
N ARG A 28 -33.48 12.55 8.08
CA ARG A 28 -32.17 12.23 7.53
C ARG A 28 -31.16 13.08 8.29
N ARG A 29 -30.66 12.56 9.40
CA ARG A 29 -29.31 12.93 9.85
C ARG A 29 -28.42 12.54 8.68
N ALA A 30 -27.99 13.53 7.90
CA ALA A 30 -26.97 13.31 6.90
C ALA A 30 -25.76 12.75 7.66
N TYR A 31 -25.56 11.44 7.59
CA TYR A 31 -24.24 10.88 7.79
C TYR A 31 -23.43 11.52 6.68
N VAL A 32 -22.69 12.58 7.02
CA VAL A 32 -21.55 12.98 6.21
C VAL A 32 -20.66 11.75 6.25
N THR A 33 -20.70 10.94 5.20
CA THR A 33 -19.67 9.92 4.97
C THR A 33 -18.39 10.74 4.90
N GLN A 34 -17.63 10.73 5.99
CA GLN A 34 -16.44 11.55 6.11
C GLN A 34 -15.48 11.07 5.02
N SER A 35 -15.39 11.83 3.93
CA SER A 35 -14.52 11.48 2.81
C SER A 35 -13.08 11.54 3.31
N ILE A 36 -12.35 10.43 3.18
CA ILE A 36 -10.95 10.36 3.60
C ILE A 36 -10.17 11.40 2.77
N PRO A 37 -9.51 12.39 3.41
CA PRO A 37 -8.76 13.43 2.69
C PRO A 37 -7.69 12.82 1.79
N GLY A 38 -7.55 13.34 0.56
CA GLY A 38 -6.55 12.87 -0.41
C GLY A 38 -6.87 11.54 -1.10
N LEU A 39 -8.00 10.90 -0.78
CA LEU A 39 -8.44 9.70 -1.49
C LEU A 39 -8.92 10.03 -2.90
N ASN A 40 -9.68 11.13 -3.04
CA ASN A 40 -10.25 11.59 -4.31
C ASN A 40 -10.06 13.12 -4.49
N PRO A 41 -9.82 13.63 -5.72
CA PRO A 41 -9.56 12.85 -6.93
C PRO A 41 -8.18 12.17 -6.89
N ALA A 42 -8.10 10.93 -7.38
CA ALA A 42 -6.84 10.21 -7.54
C ALA A 42 -6.04 10.74 -8.75
N PRO A 43 -4.69 10.71 -8.73
CA PRO A 43 -3.83 11.20 -9.81
C PRO A 43 -3.70 10.20 -10.98
N THR A 44 -4.72 9.38 -11.20
CA THR A 44 -4.74 8.36 -12.25
C THR A 44 -6.17 8.18 -12.76
N ARG A 45 -6.31 7.68 -13.99
CA ARG A 45 -7.59 7.27 -14.57
C ARG A 45 -7.83 5.76 -14.46
N HIS A 46 -6.91 5.03 -13.83
CA HIS A 46 -6.98 3.59 -13.71
C HIS A 46 -8.07 3.13 -12.73
N ALA A 47 -9.26 2.82 -13.25
CA ALA A 47 -10.44 2.50 -12.43
C ALA A 47 -10.20 1.35 -11.44
N GLY A 48 -9.48 0.29 -11.86
CA GLY A 48 -9.17 -0.84 -10.98
C GLY A 48 -8.26 -0.50 -9.79
N LEU A 49 -7.27 0.38 -9.98
CA LEU A 49 -6.37 0.85 -8.95
C LEU A 49 -7.11 1.77 -7.97
N ILE A 50 -7.92 2.71 -8.49
CA ILE A 50 -8.75 3.60 -7.66
C ILE A 50 -9.66 2.77 -6.76
N ALA A 51 -10.43 1.84 -7.35
CA ALA A 51 -11.35 0.99 -6.58
C ALA A 51 -10.62 0.13 -5.53
N TRP A 52 -9.42 -0.36 -5.85
CA TRP A 52 -8.61 -1.13 -4.89
C TRP A 52 -8.10 -0.24 -3.75
N VAL A 53 -7.61 0.97 -4.03
CA VAL A 53 -7.17 1.92 -2.99
C VAL A 53 -8.33 2.33 -2.10
N GLU A 54 -9.52 2.57 -2.67
CA GLU A 54 -10.74 2.84 -1.91
C GLU A 54 -11.13 1.67 -1.00
N GLN A 55 -11.04 0.44 -1.50
CA GLN A 55 -11.30 -0.77 -0.71
C GLN A 55 -10.33 -0.89 0.48
N ILE A 56 -9.04 -0.67 0.25
CA ILE A 56 -8.04 -0.74 1.31
C ILE A 56 -8.23 0.39 2.32
N ALA A 57 -8.47 1.62 1.87
CA ALA A 57 -8.75 2.75 2.75
C ALA A 57 -10.00 2.52 3.62
N ALA A 58 -11.05 1.90 3.05
CA ALA A 58 -12.26 1.55 3.79
C ALA A 58 -12.00 0.50 4.90
N LEU A 59 -11.10 -0.46 4.63
CA LEU A 59 -10.68 -1.47 5.60
C LEU A 59 -9.78 -0.87 6.68
N THR A 60 -8.71 -0.17 6.29
CA THR A 60 -7.65 0.27 7.20
C THR A 60 -7.96 1.58 7.93
N LYS A 61 -8.94 2.35 7.45
CA LYS A 61 -9.48 3.60 8.05
C LYS A 61 -8.40 4.65 8.34
N PRO A 62 -7.58 5.04 7.36
CA PRO A 62 -6.53 6.03 7.57
C PRO A 62 -7.10 7.43 7.82
N ALA A 63 -6.32 8.30 8.45
CA ALA A 63 -6.69 9.69 8.66
C ALA A 63 -6.66 10.50 7.35
N ARG A 64 -5.79 10.12 6.41
CA ARG A 64 -5.68 10.68 5.06
C ARG A 64 -4.99 9.69 4.12
N VAL A 65 -5.20 9.86 2.83
CA VAL A 65 -4.45 9.17 1.77
C VAL A 65 -3.46 10.16 1.16
N HIS A 66 -2.25 9.68 0.85
CA HIS A 66 -1.22 10.44 0.15
C HIS A 66 -0.72 9.61 -1.03
N TRP A 67 -0.92 10.11 -2.25
CA TRP A 67 -0.38 9.48 -3.45
C TRP A 67 1.04 9.96 -3.67
N CYS A 68 2.00 9.04 -3.64
CA CYS A 68 3.40 9.39 -3.85
C CYS A 68 3.65 9.76 -5.32
N ASP A 69 4.16 10.96 -5.56
CA ASP A 69 4.56 11.43 -6.89
C ASP A 69 6.02 11.12 -7.23
N GLY A 70 6.84 10.77 -6.22
CA GLY A 70 8.25 10.41 -6.36
C GLY A 70 9.21 11.58 -6.50
N SER A 71 8.74 12.81 -6.31
CA SER A 71 9.56 14.01 -6.39
C SER A 71 10.48 14.18 -5.17
N GLU A 72 11.60 14.87 -5.36
CA GLU A 72 12.48 15.23 -4.23
C GLU A 72 11.80 16.19 -3.25
N ALA A 73 10.83 17.01 -3.72
CA ALA A 73 10.04 17.89 -2.86
C ALA A 73 9.12 17.09 -1.93
N GLU A 74 8.42 16.10 -2.46
CA GLU A 74 7.61 15.17 -1.66
C GLU A 74 8.47 14.44 -0.63
N LYS A 75 9.60 13.88 -1.06
CA LYS A 75 10.55 13.19 -0.18
C LYS A 75 11.03 14.10 0.94
N ALA A 76 11.36 15.35 0.65
CA ALA A 76 11.78 16.32 1.67
C ALA A 76 10.69 16.57 2.72
N ILE A 77 9.42 16.65 2.31
CA ILE A 77 8.27 16.81 3.23
C ILE A 77 8.12 15.58 4.13
N ILE A 78 8.16 14.37 3.57
CA ILE A 78 8.03 13.14 4.35
C ILE A 78 9.20 12.98 5.32
N VAL A 79 10.43 13.27 4.88
CA VAL A 79 11.62 13.21 5.74
C VAL A 79 11.54 14.22 6.88
N ALA A 80 11.08 15.45 6.62
CA ALA A 80 10.90 16.45 7.68
C ALA A 80 9.92 15.97 8.74
N ASP A 81 8.76 15.43 8.33
CA ASP A 81 7.78 14.83 9.24
C ASP A 81 8.35 13.65 10.05
N LEU A 82 9.17 12.80 9.44
CA LEU A 82 9.83 11.69 10.14
C LEU A 82 10.89 12.16 11.14
N ILE A 83 11.57 13.28 10.88
CA ILE A 83 12.50 13.92 11.82
C ILE A 83 11.73 14.51 13.00
N ASP A 84 10.64 15.24 12.73
CA ASP A 84 9.78 15.81 13.78
C ASP A 84 9.19 14.72 14.69
N LYS A 85 8.86 13.56 14.13
CA LYS A 85 8.41 12.38 14.88
C LYS A 85 9.53 11.59 15.57
N GLY A 86 10.79 11.97 15.37
CA GLY A 86 11.96 11.29 15.94
C GLY A 86 12.28 9.93 15.32
N THR A 87 11.62 9.56 14.22
CA THR A 87 11.91 8.32 13.47
C THR A 87 13.24 8.43 12.72
N LEU A 88 13.53 9.62 12.18
CA LEU A 88 14.79 9.92 11.51
C LEU A 88 15.60 10.96 12.29
N LYS A 89 16.91 10.81 12.23
CA LYS A 89 17.87 11.82 12.64
C LYS A 89 18.73 12.22 11.45
N ALA A 90 18.76 13.51 11.13
CA ALA A 90 19.68 14.04 10.11
C ALA A 90 21.14 13.77 10.52
N LEU A 91 21.94 13.28 9.58
CA LEU A 91 23.37 13.12 9.77
C LEU A 91 24.10 14.43 9.48
N ASP A 92 25.38 14.48 9.85
CA ASP A 92 26.28 15.60 9.56
C ASP A 92 26.26 15.90 8.04
N PRO A 93 25.77 17.07 7.60
CA PRO A 93 25.58 17.37 6.18
C PRO A 93 26.91 17.62 5.46
N VAL A 94 27.99 17.94 6.18
CA VAL A 94 29.33 18.10 5.58
C VAL A 94 29.92 16.74 5.26
N LYS A 95 29.70 15.74 6.12
CA LYS A 95 30.24 14.38 5.93
C LYS A 95 29.34 13.49 5.09
N ARG A 96 28.02 13.64 5.25
CA ARG A 96 26.97 12.79 4.65
C ARG A 96 25.76 13.65 4.26
N PRO A 97 25.90 14.48 3.21
CA PRO A 97 24.80 15.33 2.74
C PRO A 97 23.56 14.49 2.38
N GLY A 98 22.38 14.98 2.77
CA GLY A 98 21.10 14.33 2.47
C GLY A 98 20.92 12.93 3.06
N SER A 99 21.66 12.60 4.13
CA SER A 99 21.64 11.28 4.76
C SER A 99 20.98 11.32 6.14
N TYR A 100 20.31 10.22 6.50
CA TYR A 100 19.53 10.10 7.72
C TYR A 100 19.84 8.77 8.44
N TYR A 101 19.67 8.78 9.75
CA TYR A 101 19.77 7.60 10.61
C TYR A 101 18.39 7.27 11.19
N ALA A 102 18.02 5.99 11.11
CA ALA A 102 16.85 5.43 11.76
C ALA A 102 17.31 4.32 12.72
N ALA A 103 16.73 4.27 13.93
CA ALA A 103 16.89 3.17 14.86
C ALA A 103 15.55 2.46 15.00
N SER A 104 15.47 1.19 14.61
CA SER A 104 14.24 0.39 14.73
C SER A 104 14.04 -0.13 16.16
N ASP A 105 12.84 -0.65 16.43
CA ASP A 105 12.58 -1.41 17.66
C ASP A 105 13.50 -2.65 17.69
N PRO A 106 14.13 -3.00 18.82
CA PRO A 106 14.99 -4.19 18.93
C PRO A 106 14.34 -5.51 18.51
N ARG A 107 13.00 -5.58 18.49
CA ARG A 107 12.21 -6.73 18.04
C ARG A 107 12.00 -6.76 16.52
N ASP A 108 12.30 -5.67 15.82
CA ASP A 108 12.14 -5.50 14.39
C ASP A 108 13.47 -5.04 13.75
N VAL A 109 14.43 -5.95 13.71
CA VAL A 109 15.80 -5.70 13.23
C VAL A 109 16.18 -6.55 12.01
N ALA A 110 15.35 -7.53 11.67
CA ALA A 110 15.62 -8.49 10.62
C ALA A 110 14.33 -9.07 10.07
N ARG A 111 14.43 -9.65 8.87
CA ARG A 111 13.35 -10.46 8.31
C ARG A 111 13.02 -11.61 9.26
N VAL A 112 11.73 -11.87 9.44
CA VAL A 112 11.24 -12.99 10.26
C VAL A 112 10.79 -14.13 9.34
N GLU A 113 11.71 -15.02 8.96
CA GLU A 113 11.41 -16.10 8.00
C GLU A 113 10.24 -16.98 8.46
N SER A 114 10.14 -17.26 9.76
CA SER A 114 9.04 -18.07 10.34
C SER A 114 7.65 -17.43 10.22
N ARG A 115 7.57 -16.15 9.84
CA ARG A 115 6.34 -15.41 9.56
C ARG A 115 6.18 -15.03 8.09
N THR A 116 7.03 -15.57 7.21
CA THR A 116 6.93 -15.37 5.76
C THR A 116 6.27 -16.58 5.13
N PHE A 117 5.13 -16.40 4.44
CA PHE A 117 4.32 -17.49 3.90
C PHE A 117 4.12 -17.38 2.39
N ILE A 118 4.07 -18.54 1.72
CA ILE A 118 3.59 -18.69 0.35
C ILE A 118 2.21 -19.35 0.42
N CYS A 119 1.16 -18.58 0.19
CA CYS A 119 -0.23 -19.05 0.29
C CYS A 119 -0.79 -19.43 -1.08
N SER A 120 -0.22 -20.48 -1.70
CA SER A 120 -0.76 -21.09 -2.91
C SER A 120 -2.04 -21.88 -2.62
N ALA A 121 -2.85 -22.16 -3.65
CA ALA A 121 -4.09 -22.94 -3.50
C ALA A 121 -3.83 -24.33 -2.90
N ASN A 122 -2.76 -25.01 -3.36
CA ASN A 122 -2.31 -26.27 -2.80
C ASN A 122 -0.95 -26.08 -2.10
N GLU A 123 -0.74 -26.83 -1.03
CA GLU A 123 0.51 -26.81 -0.25
C GLU A 123 1.73 -27.23 -1.09
N ILE A 124 1.55 -28.21 -1.97
CA ILE A 124 2.64 -28.72 -2.82
C ILE A 124 3.21 -27.65 -3.76
N ASP A 125 2.41 -26.65 -4.15
CA ASP A 125 2.83 -25.55 -5.02
C ASP A 125 3.72 -24.52 -4.28
N ALA A 126 3.64 -24.47 -2.95
CA ALA A 126 4.63 -23.76 -2.14
C ALA A 126 5.93 -24.56 -2.06
N GLY A 127 5.84 -25.89 -1.95
CA GLY A 127 6.98 -26.80 -1.91
C GLY A 127 7.72 -26.79 -0.58
N PRO A 128 8.72 -27.67 -0.42
CA PRO A 128 9.32 -27.99 0.88
C PRO A 128 10.22 -26.89 1.47
N THR A 129 10.52 -25.85 0.69
CA THR A 129 11.41 -24.74 1.11
C THR A 129 10.64 -23.54 1.64
N ASN A 130 9.30 -23.57 1.64
CA ASN A 130 8.46 -22.44 1.99
C ASN A 130 7.52 -22.79 3.14
N ASN A 131 7.19 -21.80 3.97
CA ASN A 131 6.05 -21.94 4.89
C ASN A 131 4.77 -21.79 4.07
N TRP A 132 3.89 -22.77 4.14
CA TRP A 132 2.57 -22.70 3.52
C TRP A 132 1.48 -22.42 4.57
N ALA A 133 0.44 -21.72 4.14
CA ALA A 133 -0.80 -21.57 4.88
C ALA A 133 -1.96 -21.49 3.88
N ASP A 134 -3.12 -22.01 4.27
CA ASP A 134 -4.33 -21.91 3.43
C ASP A 134 -4.63 -20.43 3.10
N PRO A 135 -4.82 -20.09 1.81
CA PRO A 135 -5.00 -18.70 1.39
C PRO A 135 -6.29 -18.06 1.92
N VAL A 136 -7.37 -18.84 2.11
CA VAL A 136 -8.63 -18.31 2.62
C VAL A 136 -8.51 -18.00 4.11
N ALA A 137 -7.90 -18.90 4.87
CA ALA A 137 -7.62 -18.70 6.29
C ALA A 137 -6.66 -17.53 6.52
N MET A 138 -5.58 -17.43 5.72
CA MET A 138 -4.63 -16.32 5.81
C MET A 138 -5.30 -14.99 5.51
N ARG A 139 -6.13 -14.90 4.46
CA ARG A 139 -6.87 -13.67 4.14
C ARG A 139 -7.85 -13.29 5.23
N THR A 140 -8.57 -14.25 5.80
CA THR A 140 -9.50 -13.99 6.91
C THR A 140 -8.77 -13.41 8.11
N ARG A 141 -7.63 -14.02 8.49
CA ARG A 141 -6.79 -13.53 9.57
C ARG A 141 -6.24 -12.13 9.29
N MET A 142 -5.68 -11.91 8.09
CA MET A 142 -5.07 -10.64 7.74
C MET A 142 -6.10 -9.51 7.63
N ASN A 143 -7.29 -9.78 7.07
CA ASN A 143 -8.37 -8.80 7.04
C ASN A 143 -8.79 -8.37 8.45
N GLY A 144 -8.81 -9.30 9.42
CA GLY A 144 -9.07 -8.97 10.82
C GLY A 144 -7.97 -8.09 11.44
N LEU A 145 -6.70 -8.30 11.07
CA LEU A 145 -5.58 -7.47 11.53
C LEU A 145 -5.54 -6.09 10.86
N PHE A 146 -5.99 -6.00 9.59
CA PHE A 146 -6.01 -4.75 8.83
C PHE A 146 -7.19 -3.84 9.16
N ASP A 147 -8.27 -4.35 9.78
CA ASP A 147 -9.43 -3.53 10.11
C ASP A 147 -9.07 -2.40 11.07
N GLY A 148 -9.09 -1.16 10.58
CA GLY A 148 -8.75 0.04 11.33
C GLY A 148 -7.27 0.20 11.70
N CYS A 149 -6.36 -0.60 11.14
CA CYS A 149 -4.95 -0.59 11.54
C CYS A 149 -4.23 0.74 11.26
N MET A 150 -4.73 1.54 10.32
CA MET A 150 -4.14 2.83 9.93
C MET A 150 -4.84 4.03 10.58
N ALA A 151 -5.72 3.82 11.56
CA ALA A 151 -6.41 4.90 12.24
C ALA A 151 -5.43 5.94 12.80
N GLY A 152 -5.64 7.21 12.45
CA GLY A 152 -4.77 8.32 12.86
C GLY A 152 -3.48 8.47 12.03
N ARG A 153 -3.22 7.58 11.05
CA ARG A 153 -2.02 7.58 10.21
C ARG A 153 -2.34 8.01 8.77
N THR A 154 -1.32 8.47 8.05
CA THR A 154 -1.38 8.66 6.61
C THR A 154 -1.22 7.31 5.92
N MET A 155 -2.10 6.99 5.00
CA MET A 155 -1.93 5.87 4.06
C MET A 155 -1.24 6.39 2.80
N TYR A 156 0.01 6.01 2.59
CA TYR A 156 0.76 6.29 1.38
C TYR A 156 0.40 5.26 0.31
N VAL A 157 0.09 5.74 -0.90
CA VAL A 157 -0.04 4.91 -2.10
C VAL A 157 1.22 5.14 -2.92
N VAL A 158 2.02 4.10 -3.10
CA VAL A 158 3.37 4.16 -3.66
C VAL A 158 3.41 3.35 -4.97
N PRO A 159 3.11 3.97 -6.13
CA PRO A 159 3.27 3.33 -7.43
C PRO A 159 4.75 3.17 -7.75
N PHE A 160 5.16 2.01 -8.25
CA PHE A 160 6.56 1.76 -8.59
C PHE A 160 6.74 0.85 -9.81
N SER A 161 7.93 0.95 -10.41
CA SER A 161 8.42 0.04 -11.44
C SER A 161 9.68 -0.70 -10.99
N MET A 162 9.62 -2.04 -11.03
CA MET A 162 10.77 -2.92 -10.86
C MET A 162 11.49 -3.08 -12.20
N GLY A 163 12.54 -2.28 -12.39
CA GLY A 163 13.29 -2.20 -13.65
C GLY A 163 12.97 -0.92 -14.44
N PRO A 164 13.65 -0.69 -15.58
CA PRO A 164 13.46 0.50 -16.39
C PRO A 164 12.01 0.68 -16.84
N LEU A 165 11.51 1.91 -16.79
CA LEU A 165 10.14 2.25 -17.22
C LEU A 165 9.93 1.89 -18.70
N GLY A 166 8.78 1.32 -19.03
CA GLY A 166 8.42 0.89 -20.39
C GLY A 166 9.13 -0.37 -20.88
N SER A 167 9.94 -1.02 -20.02
CA SER A 167 10.61 -2.27 -20.40
C SER A 167 9.65 -3.45 -20.45
N LYS A 168 9.82 -4.35 -21.42
CA LYS A 168 9.01 -5.59 -21.51
C LYS A 168 9.20 -6.55 -20.33
N ILE A 169 10.28 -6.36 -19.56
CA ILE A 169 10.59 -7.17 -18.38
C ILE A 169 10.37 -6.41 -17.06
N SER A 170 9.93 -5.14 -17.11
CA SER A 170 9.62 -4.42 -15.87
C SER A 170 8.28 -4.89 -15.32
N ALA A 171 8.20 -5.01 -13.99
CA ALA A 171 6.96 -5.29 -13.29
C ALA A 171 6.50 -4.02 -12.58
N LEU A 172 5.27 -3.59 -12.84
CA LEU A 172 4.64 -2.47 -12.17
C LEU A 172 3.96 -2.96 -10.90
N GLY A 173 4.06 -2.18 -9.83
CA GLY A 173 3.41 -2.46 -8.56
C GLY A 173 2.88 -1.20 -7.91
N VAL A 174 1.98 -1.39 -6.95
CA VAL A 174 1.55 -0.32 -6.06
C VAL A 174 1.60 -0.88 -4.65
N GLU A 175 2.42 -0.26 -3.80
CA GLU A 175 2.48 -0.56 -2.38
C GLU A 175 1.66 0.46 -1.60
N ILE A 176 0.73 -0.02 -0.79
CA ILE A 176 0.03 0.78 0.21
C ILE A 176 0.76 0.58 1.54
N THR A 177 1.15 1.67 2.19
CA THR A 177 1.87 1.64 3.46
C THR A 177 1.44 2.79 4.37
N ASP A 178 1.42 2.59 5.68
CA ASP A 178 1.26 3.67 6.67
C ASP A 178 2.59 4.19 7.24
N SER A 179 3.72 3.72 6.68
CA SER A 179 5.06 4.10 7.09
C SER A 179 5.70 5.05 6.08
N GLY A 180 5.89 6.31 6.50
CA GLY A 180 6.65 7.29 5.71
C GLY A 180 8.09 6.85 5.45
N TYR A 181 8.70 6.09 6.36
CA TYR A 181 10.03 5.50 6.18
C TYR A 181 10.06 4.53 5.00
N VAL A 182 9.03 3.67 4.87
CA VAL A 182 8.90 2.75 3.73
C VAL A 182 8.72 3.54 2.44
N ALA A 183 7.84 4.54 2.41
CA ALA A 183 7.61 5.37 1.22
C ALA A 183 8.91 6.05 0.71
N VAL A 184 9.71 6.64 1.60
CA VAL A 184 10.99 7.27 1.25
C VAL A 184 12.01 6.22 0.79
N SER A 185 12.07 5.07 1.45
CA SER A 185 12.99 3.98 1.07
C SER A 185 12.65 3.40 -0.30
N MET A 186 11.36 3.26 -0.62
CA MET A 186 10.88 2.81 -1.93
C MET A 186 11.28 3.77 -3.05
N GLY A 187 11.30 5.08 -2.79
CA GLY A 187 11.80 6.08 -3.73
C GLY A 187 13.29 5.95 -4.07
N ILE A 188 14.09 5.30 -3.21
CA ILE A 188 15.50 4.99 -3.48
C ILE A 188 15.64 3.64 -4.20
N MET A 189 14.88 2.63 -3.75
CA MET A 189 15.02 1.25 -4.21
C MET A 189 14.35 0.96 -5.55
N THR A 190 13.39 1.79 -5.95
CA THR A 190 12.56 1.58 -7.14
C THR A 190 12.39 2.88 -7.93
N ARG A 191 11.79 2.79 -9.12
CA ARG A 191 11.35 3.97 -9.87
C ARG A 191 9.91 4.25 -9.46
N VAL A 192 9.72 5.25 -8.61
CA VAL A 192 8.46 5.50 -7.92
C VAL A 192 7.69 6.66 -8.55
N GLY A 193 6.38 6.69 -8.31
CA GLY A 193 5.55 7.88 -8.50
C GLY A 193 4.87 8.01 -9.85
N GLN A 194 4.66 9.25 -10.29
CA GLN A 194 3.86 9.55 -11.49
C GLN A 194 4.32 8.81 -12.75
N PRO A 195 5.63 8.68 -13.05
CA PRO A 195 6.07 7.94 -14.24
C PRO A 195 5.66 6.46 -14.22
N ALA A 196 5.53 5.83 -13.05
CA ALA A 196 5.04 4.46 -12.95
C ALA A 196 3.53 4.37 -13.20
N LEU A 197 2.76 5.37 -12.74
CA LEU A 197 1.32 5.49 -13.05
C LEU A 197 1.08 5.73 -14.54
N ASP A 198 1.90 6.55 -15.18
CA ASP A 198 1.76 6.85 -16.62
C ASP A 198 1.97 5.60 -17.48
N VAL A 199 2.94 4.75 -17.12
CA VAL A 199 3.15 3.45 -17.79
C VAL A 199 2.03 2.46 -17.48
N LEU A 200 1.45 2.53 -16.28
CA LEU A 200 0.31 1.68 -15.91
C LEU A 200 -0.96 2.02 -16.72
N GLY A 201 -1.13 3.28 -17.12
CA GLY A 201 -2.25 3.71 -17.95
C GLY A 201 -3.61 3.55 -17.26
N ASP A 202 -4.65 3.23 -18.04
CA ASP A 202 -6.05 3.15 -17.56
C ASP A 202 -6.44 1.73 -17.08
N ASP A 203 -5.74 0.69 -17.53
CA ASP A 203 -6.10 -0.73 -17.34
C ASP A 203 -4.90 -1.69 -17.19
N GLY A 204 -3.69 -1.17 -17.00
CA GLY A 204 -2.48 -1.97 -16.86
C GLY A 204 -2.49 -2.90 -15.64
N VAL A 205 -1.78 -4.03 -15.76
CA VAL A 205 -1.64 -4.97 -14.65
C VAL A 205 -0.57 -4.48 -13.69
N PHE A 206 -0.90 -4.45 -12.39
CA PHE A 206 0.06 -4.15 -11.33
C PHE A 206 0.05 -5.21 -10.23
N VAL A 207 1.13 -5.22 -9.47
CA VAL A 207 1.30 -5.96 -8.22
C VAL A 207 0.65 -5.19 -7.05
N PRO A 208 -0.50 -5.62 -6.49
CA PRO A 208 -1.00 -5.05 -5.24
C PRO A 208 -0.16 -5.52 -4.04
N ALA A 209 0.43 -4.58 -3.31
CA ALA A 209 1.11 -4.82 -2.05
C ALA A 209 0.50 -3.95 -0.94
N VAL A 210 0.26 -4.54 0.24
CA VAL A 210 -0.30 -3.83 1.40
C VAL A 210 0.61 -4.08 2.60
N HIS A 211 0.98 -3.00 3.27
CA HIS A 211 1.88 -2.96 4.42
C HIS A 211 1.26 -2.07 5.51
N THR A 212 1.40 -2.49 6.76
CA THR A 212 1.09 -1.69 7.95
C THR A 212 2.11 -2.04 9.03
N LEU A 213 2.48 -1.07 9.87
CA LEU A 213 3.34 -1.29 11.04
C LEU A 213 2.66 -2.08 12.17
#